data_AF-A0A9J6FW44-F1
#
_entry.id   AF-A0A9J6FW44-F1
#
_cell.length_a   1.000
_cell.length_b   1.000
_cell.length_c   1.000
_cell.angle_alpha   90.00
_cell.angle_beta   90.00
_cell.angle_gamma   90.00
#
_symmetry.space_group_name_H-M   'P 1'
#
loop_
_entity.id
_entity.type
_entity.pdbx_description
1 polymer ?
#
loop_
_entity_poly.entity_id
_entity_poly.type
_entity_poly.pdbx_seq_one_letter_code
_entity_poly.pdbx_strand_id
1 'polypeptide(L)' 'MHKAVIATYYHVTSNDAASNHGFCPTGPDSWCRHNGAKAKGEPAPKHRYNLPPHPPLLRGLTSCV' A
#
# COMPACT_ATOMS: atom_id res chain seq x y z
N MET A 1 6.56 17.42 0.89
CA MET A 1 5.24 17.00 1.43
C MET A 1 4.52 15.98 0.55
N HIS A 2 4.32 16.22 -0.76
CA HIS A 2 3.60 15.30 -1.66
C HIS A 2 4.01 13.82 -1.55
N LYS A 3 5.32 13.51 -1.60
CA LYS A 3 5.83 12.14 -1.51
C LYS A 3 5.43 11.42 -0.21
N ALA A 4 5.42 12.14 0.92
CA ALA A 4 5.05 11.55 2.21
C ALA A 4 3.57 11.19 2.27
N VAL A 5 2.68 12.05 1.73
CA VAL A 5 1.24 11.80 1.65
C VAL A 5 0.96 10.57 0.79
N ILE A 6 1.60 10.48 -0.38
CA ILE A 6 1.47 9.33 -1.28
C ILE A 6 2.04 8.05 -0.65
N ALA A 7 3.13 8.15 0.11
CA ALA A 7 3.68 7.01 0.85
C ALA A 7 2.68 6.48 1.88
N THR A 8 2.02 7.35 2.64
CA THR A 8 0.97 6.95 3.59
C THR A 8 -0.21 6.29 2.88
N TYR A 9 -0.69 6.88 1.78
CA TYR A 9 -1.79 6.32 0.99
C TYR A 9 -1.47 4.91 0.46
N TYR A 10 -0.30 4.72 -0.13
CA TYR A 10 0.11 3.41 -0.64
C TYR A 10 0.40 2.41 0.48
N HIS A 11 0.91 2.86 1.62
CA HIS A 11 1.15 2.00 2.76
C HIS A 11 -0.15 1.38 3.28
N VAL A 12 -1.23 2.17 3.40
CA VAL A 12 -2.52 1.65 3.89
C VAL A 12 -3.30 0.85 2.86
N THR A 13 -3.14 1.14 1.57
CA THR A 13 -3.84 0.43 0.48
C THR A 13 -3.11 -0.83 0.01
N SER A 14 -1.84 -0.99 0.38
CA SER A 14 -1.04 -2.18 0.05
C SER A 14 -1.57 -3.45 0.73
N ASN A 15 -1.41 -4.58 0.04
CA ASN A 15 -1.77 -5.89 0.54
C ASN A 15 -0.77 -6.95 0.03
N ASP A 16 -0.93 -8.21 0.46
CA ASP A 16 0.00 -9.28 0.10
C ASP A 16 0.03 -9.58 -1.41
N ALA A 17 -1.04 -9.28 -2.16
CA ALA A 17 -1.08 -9.42 -3.62
C ALA A 17 -0.52 -8.18 -4.35
N ALA A 18 -0.70 -6.98 -3.78
CA ALA A 18 -0.26 -5.70 -4.34
C ALA A 18 0.53 -4.90 -3.30
N SER A 19 1.84 -5.09 -3.26
CA SER A 19 2.75 -4.49 -2.27
C SER A 19 3.34 -3.16 -2.74
N ASN A 20 2.74 -2.04 -2.29
CA ASN A 20 3.11 -0.69 -2.75
C ASN A 20 3.93 0.07 -1.70
N HIS A 21 5.18 -0.36 -1.43
CA HIS A 21 6.07 0.27 -0.43
C HIS A 21 7.15 1.18 -1.04
N GLY A 22 7.10 1.45 -2.35
CA GLY A 22 8.15 2.17 -3.08
C GLY A 22 8.34 3.64 -2.70
N PHE A 23 7.30 4.29 -2.15
CA PHE A 23 7.37 5.69 -1.70
C PHE A 23 7.71 5.82 -0.21
N CYS A 24 7.69 4.70 0.54
CA CYS A 24 8.08 4.71 1.94
C CYS A 24 9.59 4.93 2.08
N PRO A 25 10.07 5.52 3.19
CA PRO A 25 11.50 5.64 3.45
C PRO A 25 12.17 4.27 3.45
N THR A 26 13.44 4.24 3.06
CA THR A 26 14.29 3.04 3.05
C THR A 26 15.20 3.02 4.28
N GLY A 27 15.83 1.87 4.53
CA GLY A 27 16.77 1.69 5.63
C GLY A 27 16.18 0.93 6.83
N PRO A 28 17.05 0.44 7.74
CA PRO A 28 16.65 -0.40 8.87
C PRO A 28 15.73 0.32 9.87
N ASP A 29 15.80 1.65 9.91
CA ASP A 29 15.00 2.53 10.78
C ASP A 29 13.77 3.11 10.06
N SER A 30 13.42 2.57 8.89
CA SER A 30 12.19 2.95 8.21
C SER A 30 10.98 2.61 9.08
N TRP A 31 10.05 3.56 9.22
CA TRP A 31 8.75 3.30 9.83
C TRP A 31 7.94 2.27 9.03
N CYS A 32 8.23 2.11 7.74
CA CYS A 32 7.67 1.04 6.93
C CYS A 32 8.39 -0.27 7.23
N ARG A 33 7.72 -1.15 7.97
CA ARG A 33 8.28 -2.45 8.37
C ARG A 33 8.69 -3.32 7.18
N HIS A 34 8.04 -3.18 6.02
CA HIS A 34 8.43 -3.90 4.81
C HIS A 34 9.81 -3.45 4.32
N ASN A 35 10.04 -2.14 4.21
CA ASN A 35 11.33 -1.60 3.79
C ASN A 35 12.41 -1.77 4.87
N GLY A 36 12.03 -1.70 6.15
CA GLY A 36 12.90 -1.99 7.28
C GLY A 36 13.39 -3.45 7.27
N ALA A 37 12.48 -4.42 7.11
CA ALA A 37 12.83 -5.83 7.00
C ALA A 37 13.72 -6.10 5.78
N LYS A 38 13.39 -5.51 4.62
CA LYS A 38 14.22 -5.60 3.41
C LYS A 38 15.64 -5.07 3.63
N ALA A 39 15.79 -3.95 4.35
CA ALA A 39 17.10 -3.39 4.66
C ALA A 39 17.90 -4.23 5.67
N LYS A 40 17.21 -4.96 6.56
CA LYS A 40 17.82 -5.87 7.55
C LYS A 40 18.07 -7.29 7.01
N GLY A 41 17.58 -7.62 5.82
CA GLY A 41 17.62 -8.98 5.29
C GLY A 41 16.63 -9.94 5.96
N GLU A 42 15.61 -9.40 6.62
CA GLU A 42 14.55 -10.16 7.29
C GLU A 42 13.36 -10.41 6.34
N PRO A 43 12.56 -11.47 6.58
CA PRO A 43 11.33 -11.68 5.82
C PRO A 43 10.37 -10.51 6.03
N ALA A 44 9.80 -10.02 4.92
CA ALA A 44 8.80 -8.97 4.98
C ALA A 44 7.56 -9.42 5.80
N PRO A 45 7.03 -8.58 6.69
CA PRO A 45 5.84 -8.93 7.45
C PRO A 45 4.62 -9.03 6.54
N LYS A 46 3.71 -9.95 6.87
CA LYS A 46 2.39 -10.04 6.21
C LYS A 46 1.56 -8.79 6.47
N HIS A 47 0.79 -8.35 5.48
CA HIS A 47 -0.13 -7.23 5.66
C HIS A 47 -1.25 -7.65 6.64
N ARG A 48 -1.41 -6.88 7.73
CA ARG A 48 -2.41 -7.18 8.77
C ARG A 48 -3.79 -6.63 8.45
N TYR A 49 -3.83 -5.46 7.81
CA TYR A 49 -5.04 -4.74 7.51
C TYR A 49 -4.95 -4.27 6.07
N ASN A 50 -5.87 -4.73 5.26
CA ASN A 50 -6.05 -4.33 3.87
C ASN A 50 -7.41 -3.66 3.78
N LEU A 51 -7.42 -2.45 3.21
CA LEU A 51 -8.67 -1.83 2.83
C LEU A 51 -9.39 -2.76 1.85
N PRO A 52 -10.69 -3.04 2.04
CA PRO A 52 -11.46 -3.73 1.02
C PRO A 52 -11.35 -2.91 -0.28
N PRO A 53 -11.32 -3.57 -1.45
CA PRO A 53 -11.40 -2.85 -2.71
C PRO A 53 -12.61 -1.92 -2.64
N HIS A 54 -12.43 -0.67 -3.07
CA HIS A 54 -13.55 0.27 -3.10
C HIS A 54 -14.73 -0.43 -3.79
N PRO A 55 -15.94 -0.43 -3.18
CA PRO A 55 -17.10 -0.93 -3.89
C PRO A 55 -17.20 -0.13 -5.18
N PRO A 56 -17.40 -0.78 -6.35
CA PRO A 56 -17.47 -0.06 -7.61
C PRO A 56 -18.54 1.01 -7.46
N LEU A 57 -18.14 2.27 -7.51
CA LEU A 57 -19.07 3.38 -7.58
C LEU A 57 -19.84 3.18 -8.88
N LEU A 58 -21.06 2.65 -8.74
CA LEU A 58 -22.12 2.55 -9.74
C LEU A 58 -21.63 2.77 -11.19
N ARG A 59 -21.37 1.66 -11.90
CA ARG A 59 -21.56 1.63 -13.36
C ARG A 59 -23.07 1.76 -13.63
N GLY A 60 -23.62 2.95 -13.35
CA GLY A 60 -24.99 3.36 -13.63
C GLY A 60 -25.06 4.31 -14.82
N LEU A 61 -24.07 4.26 -15.72
CA LEU A 61 -24.04 4.98 -16.98
C LEU A 61 -23.61 3.97 -18.04
N THR A 62 -24.41 3.80 -19.10
CA THR A 62 -24.38 2.77 -20.17
C THR A 62 -25.08 1.47 -19.75
N SER A 63 -26.22 1.03 -20.30
CA SER A 63 -26.95 1.44 -21.51
C SER A 63 -28.41 1.00 -21.34
N CYS A 64 -29.35 1.94 -21.34
CA CYS A 64 -30.70 1.67 -21.83
C CYS A 64 -30.61 1.73 -23.37
N VAL A 65 -30.36 0.59 -23.99
CA VAL A 65 -30.72 0.32 -25.39
C VAL A 65 -31.23 -1.11 -25.44
#